data_AF-A0ABD0T4Q4-F1
#
_entry.id   AF-A0ABD0T4Q4-F1
#
_cell.length_a   1.000
_cell.length_b   1.000
_cell.length_c   1.000
_cell.angle_alpha   90.00
_cell.angle_beta   90.00
_cell.angle_gamma   90.00
#
_symmetry.space_group_name_H-M   'P 1'
#
loop_
_entity.id
_entity.type
_entity.pdbx_description
1 polymer ?
#
loop_
_entity_poly.entity_id
_entity_poly.type
_entity_poly.pdbx_seq_one_letter_code
_entity_poly.pdbx_strand_id
1 'polypeptide(L)'
;MDWRQTLQLFLTWFQNVSDALGVKWAPTNLPMNRRLQTLAATGWICLVLIGEGLSIYLAIQLLYSSYWYLGILYAAWMLNDIEICHKGGRKFEWVRNWAWWRYYRDYFPIKLIKTAELDPSKNYLFACFPHGVVSSGAFGAFATNALDFYKVFPGMTCNMITLGGHFLVPFFRDLILALGGCSSSKESLLHLLDLKKYQGKCVALIVGGAAEALDSHPGEYKVILSRRKGFVRVAMMSGAPLVPVFSFGEPDVFRPLNNPKDSLLRRLQEKIREITGISPMFPIGRGIFQYTFGVVPLRSPITTVVGTPMPVQKNLEPTPEQVDAVHAEFTKRLVELFDKEKANYLPNHKDVRLVIT
;
A
#
# COMPACT_ATOMS: atom_id res chain seq x y z
N MET A 1 14.60 36.00 -37.73
CA MET A 1 13.37 35.26 -37.44
C MET A 1 12.83 35.79 -36.12
N ASP A 2 11.63 36.36 -36.10
CA ASP A 2 11.05 36.93 -34.87
C ASP A 2 10.70 35.78 -33.90
N TRP A 3 11.32 35.76 -32.73
CA TRP A 3 11.12 34.72 -31.72
C TRP A 3 9.66 34.63 -31.28
N ARG A 4 8.90 35.73 -31.34
CA ARG A 4 7.47 35.76 -30.99
C ARG A 4 6.65 34.96 -32.01
N GLN A 5 6.96 35.12 -33.29
CA GLN A 5 6.31 34.37 -34.36
C GLN A 5 6.64 32.87 -34.26
N THR A 6 7.90 32.53 -33.99
CA THR A 6 8.32 31.13 -33.75
C THR A 6 7.59 30.52 -32.56
N LEU A 7 7.48 31.27 -31.45
CA LEU A 7 6.77 30.82 -30.25
C LEU A 7 5.27 30.61 -30.52
N GLN A 8 4.63 31.52 -31.26
CA GLN A 8 3.21 31.40 -31.60
C GLN A 8 2.94 30.21 -32.52
N LEU A 9 3.79 29.96 -33.52
CA LEU A 9 3.71 28.77 -34.37
C LEU A 9 3.85 27.49 -33.56
N PHE A 10 4.82 27.45 -32.64
CA PHE A 10 5.00 26.31 -31.74
C PHE A 10 3.77 26.09 -30.84
N LEU A 11 3.22 27.14 -30.23
CA LEU A 11 2.05 27.04 -29.36
C LEU A 11 0.81 26.54 -30.12
N THR A 12 0.56 27.06 -31.33
CA THR A 12 -0.55 26.60 -32.18
C THR A 12 -0.37 25.14 -32.59
N TRP A 13 0.84 24.75 -33.02
CA TRP A 13 1.14 23.35 -33.35
C TRP A 13 0.95 22.43 -32.13
N PHE A 14 1.49 22.83 -30.98
CA PHE A 14 1.35 22.10 -29.72
C PHE A 14 -0.11 21.93 -29.31
N GLN A 15 -0.92 23.00 -29.42
CA GLN A 15 -2.34 22.97 -29.11
C GLN A 15 -3.10 22.02 -30.06
N ASN A 16 -2.83 22.11 -31.37
CA ASN A 16 -3.45 21.22 -32.36
C ASN A 16 -3.13 19.73 -32.08
N VAL A 17 -1.87 19.42 -31.77
CA VAL A 17 -1.46 18.04 -31.42
C VAL A 17 -2.12 17.59 -30.11
N SER A 18 -2.14 18.46 -29.11
CA SER A 18 -2.79 18.21 -27.82
C SER A 18 -4.29 17.90 -27.99
N ASP A 19 -5.00 18.69 -28.79
CA ASP A 19 -6.43 18.54 -29.02
C ASP A 19 -6.73 17.28 -29.85
N ALA A 20 -5.90 16.97 -30.85
CA ALA A 20 -5.98 15.72 -31.61
C ALA A 20 -5.78 14.47 -30.72
N LEU A 21 -4.95 14.57 -29.68
CA LEU A 21 -4.73 13.52 -28.69
C LEU A 21 -5.75 13.54 -27.53
N GLY A 22 -6.70 14.49 -27.51
CA GLY A 22 -7.68 14.63 -26.45
C GLY A 22 -7.06 14.95 -25.07
N VAL A 23 -5.92 15.64 -25.05
CA VAL A 23 -5.21 15.96 -23.80
C VAL A 23 -5.98 17.02 -23.02
N LYS A 24 -6.41 16.67 -21.81
CA LYS A 24 -7.08 17.58 -20.88
C LYS A 24 -6.05 18.19 -19.95
N TRP A 25 -5.54 19.37 -20.30
CA TRP A 25 -4.57 20.09 -19.47
C TRP A 25 -5.16 20.53 -18.13
N ALA A 26 -4.31 20.54 -17.11
CA ALA A 26 -4.67 21.09 -15.81
C ALA A 26 -4.81 22.63 -15.92
N PRO A 27 -5.83 23.23 -15.27
CA PRO A 27 -5.96 24.69 -15.25
C PRO A 27 -4.71 25.38 -14.68
N THR A 28 -4.32 26.51 -15.26
CA THR A 28 -3.15 27.28 -14.82
C THR A 28 -3.36 27.96 -13.46
N ASN A 29 -4.61 28.22 -13.08
CA ASN A 29 -5.02 28.86 -11.83
C ASN A 29 -5.29 27.88 -10.67
N LEU A 30 -4.73 26.67 -10.71
CA LEU A 30 -4.89 25.70 -9.63
C LEU A 30 -4.28 26.20 -8.30
N PRO A 31 -5.02 26.13 -7.18
CA PRO A 31 -4.50 26.48 -5.86
C PRO A 31 -3.24 25.68 -5.48
N MET A 32 -2.34 26.29 -4.70
CA MET A 32 -1.07 25.66 -4.29
C MET A 32 -1.30 24.32 -3.58
N ASN A 33 -2.31 24.22 -2.71
CA ASN A 33 -2.64 22.96 -2.03
C ASN A 33 -2.93 21.82 -3.02
N ARG A 34 -3.62 22.09 -4.14
CA ARG A 34 -3.87 21.07 -5.17
C ARG A 34 -2.58 20.64 -5.85
N ARG A 35 -1.63 21.57 -6.07
CA ARG A 35 -0.32 21.26 -6.64
C ARG A 35 0.51 20.40 -5.70
N LEU A 36 0.54 20.74 -4.40
CA LEU A 36 1.24 19.98 -3.38
C LEU A 36 0.67 18.57 -3.19
N GLN A 37 -0.66 18.41 -3.23
CA GLN A 37 -1.30 17.10 -3.27
C GLN A 37 -0.84 16.27 -4.48
N THR A 38 -0.81 16.86 -5.68
CA THR A 38 -0.33 16.17 -6.89
C THR A 38 1.15 15.81 -6.76
N LEU A 39 1.98 16.71 -6.24
CA LEU A 39 3.39 16.45 -5.97
C LEU A 39 3.55 15.28 -4.99
N ALA A 40 2.74 15.24 -3.93
CA ALA A 40 2.78 14.18 -2.94
C ALA A 40 2.45 12.80 -3.52
N ALA A 41 1.37 12.71 -4.31
CA ALA A 41 0.99 11.48 -5.01
C ALA A 41 2.02 11.09 -6.08
N THR A 42 2.63 12.08 -6.76
CA THR A 42 3.71 11.84 -7.74
C THR A 42 4.95 11.27 -7.07
N GLY A 43 5.42 11.87 -5.97
CA GLY A 43 6.58 11.34 -5.24
C GLY A 43 6.34 9.95 -4.67
N TRP A 44 5.11 9.66 -4.20
CA TRP A 44 4.74 8.31 -3.79
C TRP A 44 4.85 7.29 -4.92
N ILE A 45 4.23 7.54 -6.09
CA ILE A 45 4.29 6.58 -7.18
C ILE A 45 5.70 6.46 -7.78
N CYS A 46 6.48 7.55 -7.80
CA CYS A 46 7.90 7.48 -8.17
C CYS A 46 8.70 6.63 -7.19
N LEU A 47 8.46 6.75 -5.88
CA LEU A 47 9.10 5.91 -4.88
C LEU A 47 8.79 4.42 -5.11
N VAL A 48 7.53 4.09 -5.42
CA VAL A 48 7.12 2.71 -5.71
C VAL A 48 7.74 2.17 -7.00
N LEU A 49 7.74 2.96 -8.08
CA LEU A 49 8.18 2.48 -9.40
C LEU A 49 9.70 2.45 -9.59
N ILE A 50 10.40 3.46 -9.07
CA ILE A 50 11.83 3.66 -9.34
C ILE A 50 12.66 3.89 -8.07
N GLY A 51 12.03 3.95 -6.89
CA GLY A 51 12.72 4.30 -5.65
C GLY A 51 13.82 3.31 -5.26
N GLU A 52 13.57 2.00 -5.41
CA GLU A 52 14.58 0.98 -5.12
C GLU A 52 15.77 1.07 -6.10
N GLY A 53 15.48 1.14 -7.40
CA GLY A 53 16.51 1.27 -8.44
C GLY A 53 17.36 2.54 -8.27
N LEU A 54 16.72 3.67 -7.97
CA LEU A 54 17.42 4.91 -7.65
C LEU A 54 18.29 4.75 -6.40
N SER A 55 17.79 4.08 -5.36
CA SER A 55 18.55 3.90 -4.12
C SER A 55 19.77 2.99 -4.31
N ILE A 56 19.64 1.92 -5.10
CA ILE A 56 20.78 1.07 -5.50
C ILE A 56 21.80 1.88 -6.30
N TYR A 57 21.34 2.66 -7.29
CA TYR A 57 22.21 3.52 -8.08
C TYR A 57 22.98 4.50 -7.19
N LEU A 58 22.31 5.18 -6.24
CA LEU A 58 22.95 6.10 -5.30
C LEU A 58 23.97 5.39 -4.40
N ALA A 59 23.69 4.16 -3.96
CA ALA A 59 24.63 3.39 -3.14
C ALA A 59 25.90 3.02 -3.93
N ILE A 60 25.74 2.65 -5.20
CA ILE A 60 26.86 2.42 -6.11
C ILE A 60 27.64 3.72 -6.30
N GLN A 61 26.99 4.84 -6.61
CA GLN A 61 27.67 6.13 -6.77
C GLN A 61 28.46 6.53 -5.51
N LEU A 62 27.93 6.27 -4.31
CA LEU A 62 28.64 6.52 -3.06
C LEU A 62 29.94 5.71 -2.97
N LEU A 63 29.91 4.42 -3.35
CA LEU A 63 31.09 3.54 -3.36
C LEU A 63 32.14 3.93 -4.41
N TYR A 64 31.74 4.56 -5.52
CA TYR A 64 32.66 5.07 -6.55
C TYR A 64 33.11 6.52 -6.31
N SER A 65 32.63 7.18 -5.25
CA SER A 65 32.99 8.55 -4.93
C SER A 65 34.23 8.64 -4.01
N SER A 66 34.73 9.87 -3.79
CA SER A 66 35.73 10.14 -2.76
C SER A 66 35.25 9.80 -1.33
N TYR A 67 33.96 9.54 -1.15
CA TYR A 67 33.33 9.16 0.11
C TYR A 67 33.03 7.66 0.23
N TRP A 68 33.68 6.80 -0.56
CA TRP A 68 33.47 5.35 -0.57
C TRP A 68 33.50 4.68 0.82
N TYR A 69 34.31 5.21 1.74
CA TYR A 69 34.41 4.72 3.12
C TYR A 69 33.07 4.84 3.87
N LEU A 70 32.26 5.87 3.59
CA LEU A 70 30.90 5.99 4.13
C LEU A 70 29.98 4.89 3.58
N GLY A 71 30.15 4.52 2.30
CA GLY A 71 29.42 3.42 1.70
C GLY A 71 29.73 2.08 2.37
N ILE A 72 31.01 1.80 2.66
CA ILE A 72 31.41 0.59 3.40
C ILE A 72 30.89 0.61 4.83
N LEU A 73 31.02 1.73 5.55
CA LEU A 73 30.50 1.86 6.92
C LEU A 73 28.98 1.65 6.96
N TYR A 74 28.25 2.21 6.00
CA TYR A 74 26.80 2.01 5.87
C TYR A 74 26.46 0.55 5.57
N ALA A 75 27.18 -0.10 4.66
CA ALA A 75 26.97 -1.52 4.35
C ALA A 75 27.25 -2.42 5.55
N ALA A 76 28.33 -2.18 6.30
CA ALA A 76 28.66 -2.92 7.52
C ALA A 76 27.56 -2.76 8.59
N TRP A 77 27.07 -1.53 8.78
CA TRP A 77 25.94 -1.27 9.66
C TRP A 77 24.66 -1.98 9.20
N MET A 78 24.37 -1.97 7.89
CA MET A 78 23.21 -2.64 7.31
C MET A 78 23.25 -4.15 7.53
N LEU A 79 24.41 -4.79 7.39
CA LEU A 79 24.60 -6.22 7.65
C LEU A 79 24.36 -6.57 9.12
N ASN A 80 24.86 -5.74 10.04
CA ASN A 80 24.61 -5.92 11.48
C ASN A 80 23.13 -5.72 11.86
N ASP A 81 22.41 -4.88 11.11
CA ASP A 81 21.00 -4.51 11.34
C ASP A 81 20.03 -5.22 10.40
N ILE A 82 20.44 -6.28 9.70
CA ILE A 82 19.63 -6.90 8.63
C ILE A 82 18.32 -7.50 9.17
N GLU A 83 18.38 -8.09 10.36
CA GLU A 83 17.26 -8.77 11.03
C GLU A 83 16.23 -7.82 11.66
N ILE A 84 16.47 -6.51 11.65
CA ILE A 84 15.62 -5.55 12.36
C ILE A 84 14.18 -5.52 11.83
N CYS A 85 14.01 -5.83 10.54
CA CYS A 85 12.70 -5.89 9.89
C CYS A 85 11.84 -7.05 10.41
N HIS A 86 12.44 -8.04 11.07
CA HIS A 86 11.77 -9.16 11.74
C HIS A 86 11.59 -8.92 13.26
N LYS A 87 12.15 -7.82 13.80
CA LYS A 87 12.20 -7.52 15.24
C LYS A 87 11.55 -6.17 15.58
N GLY A 88 10.53 -5.78 14.81
CA GLY A 88 9.72 -4.58 15.06
C GLY A 88 10.13 -3.31 14.30
N GLY A 89 11.22 -3.37 13.53
CA GLY A 89 11.69 -2.26 12.69
C GLY A 89 12.27 -1.08 13.48
N ARG A 90 12.54 0.04 12.78
CA ARG A 90 13.06 1.30 13.36
C ARG A 90 12.13 2.45 13.06
N LYS A 91 11.00 2.49 13.75
CA LYS A 91 9.95 3.49 13.52
C LYS A 91 10.37 4.87 14.04
N PHE A 92 10.25 5.90 13.20
CA PHE A 92 10.50 7.29 13.55
C PHE A 92 9.22 8.12 13.39
N GLU A 93 8.65 8.57 14.52
CA GLU A 93 7.39 9.33 14.49
C GLU A 93 7.53 10.66 13.74
N TRP A 94 8.71 11.27 13.70
CA TRP A 94 8.95 12.46 12.86
C TRP A 94 8.69 12.17 11.38
N VAL A 95 9.20 11.05 10.85
CA VAL A 95 8.98 10.63 9.46
C VAL A 95 7.51 10.37 9.19
N ARG A 96 6.81 9.69 10.11
CA ARG A 96 5.36 9.41 9.99
C ARG A 96 4.48 10.66 10.08
N ASN A 97 5.01 11.76 10.64
CA ASN A 97 4.32 13.06 10.81
C ASN A 97 4.67 14.11 9.74
N TRP A 98 5.49 13.77 8.74
CA TRP A 98 5.82 14.68 7.64
C TRP A 98 4.57 15.28 6.99
N ALA A 99 4.64 16.57 6.65
CA ALA A 99 3.55 17.28 5.97
C ALA A 99 3.17 16.62 4.62
N TRP A 100 4.11 15.93 3.99
CA TRP A 100 3.91 15.16 2.76
C TRP A 100 2.71 14.21 2.86
N TRP A 101 2.53 13.52 3.99
CA TRP A 101 1.47 12.54 4.15
C TRP A 101 0.08 13.17 4.27
N ARG A 102 -0.02 14.41 4.76
CA ARG A 102 -1.28 15.16 4.76
C ARG A 102 -1.71 15.52 3.34
N TYR A 103 -0.77 15.97 2.50
CA TYR A 103 -1.03 16.21 1.08
C TYR A 103 -1.36 14.93 0.32
N TYR A 104 -0.70 13.80 0.66
CA TYR A 104 -1.02 12.50 0.10
C TYR A 104 -2.45 12.06 0.45
N ARG A 105 -2.82 12.13 1.73
CA ARG A 105 -4.20 11.88 2.19
C ARG A 105 -5.21 12.73 1.44
N ASP A 106 -4.96 14.04 1.33
CA ASP A 106 -5.87 14.98 0.69
C ASP A 106 -5.89 14.88 -0.84
N TYR A 107 -4.96 14.14 -1.44
CA TYR A 107 -5.00 13.81 -2.86
C TYR A 107 -6.11 12.82 -3.19
N PHE A 108 -6.24 11.77 -2.35
CA PHE A 108 -7.20 10.66 -2.43
C PHE A 108 -8.38 10.77 -1.44
N PRO A 109 -8.64 11.95 -0.85
CA PRO A 109 -9.42 12.09 0.38
C PRO A 109 -9.47 10.86 1.32
N ILE A 110 -8.32 10.34 1.76
CA ILE A 110 -8.27 9.08 2.53
C ILE A 110 -9.00 9.25 3.87
N LYS A 111 -9.80 8.25 4.27
CA LYS A 111 -10.47 8.17 5.58
C LYS A 111 -10.17 6.83 6.26
N LEU A 112 -10.12 6.86 7.59
CA LEU A 112 -10.00 5.68 8.45
C LEU A 112 -11.21 5.62 9.38
N ILE A 113 -11.97 4.53 9.28
CA ILE A 113 -13.19 4.30 10.05
C ILE A 113 -13.03 3.01 10.86
N LYS A 114 -13.50 3.00 12.11
CA LYS A 114 -13.60 1.78 12.92
C LYS A 114 -15.06 1.41 13.13
N THR A 115 -15.39 0.13 13.11
CA THR A 115 -16.74 -0.37 13.39
C THR A 115 -16.91 -0.89 14.82
N ALA A 116 -15.80 -1.03 15.56
CA ALA A 116 -15.78 -1.50 16.93
C ALA A 116 -14.59 -0.88 17.69
N GLU A 117 -14.73 -0.79 19.02
CA GLU A 117 -13.61 -0.46 19.89
C GLU A 117 -12.64 -1.65 19.99
N LEU A 118 -11.35 -1.33 20.17
CA LEU A 118 -10.30 -2.32 20.36
C LEU A 118 -9.72 -2.16 21.77
N ASP A 119 -9.46 -3.28 22.44
CA ASP A 119 -8.95 -3.34 23.79
C ASP A 119 -7.41 -3.18 23.77
N PRO A 120 -6.85 -2.07 24.32
CA PRO A 120 -5.42 -1.78 24.25
C PRO A 120 -4.55 -2.76 25.04
N SER A 121 -5.14 -3.65 25.86
CA SER A 121 -4.39 -4.75 26.48
C SER A 121 -4.04 -5.88 25.49
N LYS A 122 -4.59 -5.85 24.27
CA LYS A 122 -4.42 -6.90 23.25
C LYS A 122 -3.63 -6.40 22.04
N ASN A 123 -3.05 -7.36 21.32
CA ASN A 123 -2.45 -7.15 20.00
C ASN A 123 -3.36 -7.76 18.93
N TYR A 124 -3.42 -7.14 17.76
CA TYR A 124 -4.36 -7.46 16.70
C TYR A 124 -3.65 -7.66 15.37
N LEU A 125 -4.07 -8.67 14.60
CA LEU A 125 -3.66 -8.83 13.22
C LEU A 125 -4.74 -8.27 12.30
N PHE A 126 -4.47 -7.11 11.73
CA PHE A 126 -5.33 -6.46 10.74
C PHE A 126 -5.06 -7.10 9.38
N ALA A 127 -6.05 -7.82 8.86
CA ALA A 127 -6.01 -8.44 7.56
C ALA A 127 -6.67 -7.49 6.55
N CYS A 128 -5.83 -6.80 5.78
CA CYS A 128 -6.19 -5.68 4.92
C CYS A 128 -6.44 -6.10 3.47
N PHE A 129 -7.51 -5.56 2.89
CA PHE A 129 -7.93 -5.80 1.51
C PHE A 129 -8.52 -4.53 0.86
N PRO A 130 -8.53 -4.42 -0.48
CA PRO A 130 -7.57 -5.08 -1.37
C PRO A 130 -6.19 -4.40 -1.26
N HIS A 131 -5.15 -5.02 -1.81
CA HIS A 131 -3.86 -4.38 -2.08
C HIS A 131 -4.01 -3.25 -3.10
N GLY A 132 -4.91 -3.40 -4.08
CA GLY A 132 -4.96 -2.54 -5.26
C GLY A 132 -3.61 -2.52 -5.99
N VAL A 133 -3.34 -1.47 -6.75
CA VAL A 133 -2.03 -1.31 -7.41
C VAL A 133 -0.92 -1.02 -6.40
N VAL A 134 -1.16 -0.13 -5.42
CA VAL A 134 -0.12 0.37 -4.50
C VAL A 134 -0.55 0.52 -3.03
N SER A 135 -1.69 -0.05 -2.64
CA SER A 135 -2.21 -0.05 -1.25
C SER A 135 -2.30 1.33 -0.61
N SER A 136 -2.78 2.33 -1.36
CA SER A 136 -2.83 3.73 -0.96
C SER A 136 -3.61 3.96 0.34
N GLY A 137 -4.76 3.31 0.51
CA GLY A 137 -5.57 3.39 1.71
C GLY A 137 -4.84 2.85 2.94
N ALA A 138 -4.36 1.61 2.87
CA ALA A 138 -3.63 0.98 3.96
C ALA A 138 -2.32 1.70 4.30
N PHE A 139 -1.58 2.18 3.29
CA PHE A 139 -0.38 2.99 3.50
C PHE A 139 -0.71 4.29 4.26
N GLY A 140 -1.70 5.04 3.78
CA GLY A 140 -2.14 6.28 4.43
C GLY A 140 -2.63 6.05 5.86
N ALA A 141 -3.35 4.96 6.09
CA ALA A 141 -3.95 4.63 7.39
C ALA A 141 -2.99 4.06 8.42
N PHE A 142 -2.04 3.23 8.01
CA PHE A 142 -1.26 2.41 8.95
C PHE A 142 0.23 2.74 8.95
N ALA A 143 0.81 3.14 7.82
CA ALA A 143 2.24 3.51 7.75
C ALA A 143 2.49 4.96 8.19
N THR A 144 1.53 5.86 8.00
CA THR A 144 1.68 7.30 8.32
C THR A 144 0.77 7.74 9.46
N ASN A 145 1.00 8.95 9.99
CA ASN A 145 0.09 9.59 10.94
C ASN A 145 -0.88 10.59 10.26
N ALA A 146 -1.04 10.54 8.94
CA ALA A 146 -1.91 11.49 8.23
C ALA A 146 -3.39 11.41 8.64
N LEU A 147 -3.83 10.24 9.13
CA LEU A 147 -5.18 9.98 9.61
C LEU A 147 -5.30 9.96 11.13
N ASP A 148 -4.26 10.40 11.85
CA ASP A 148 -4.25 10.40 13.31
C ASP A 148 -4.69 9.04 13.91
N PHE A 149 -4.06 7.94 13.47
CA PHE A 149 -4.41 6.56 13.89
C PHE A 149 -4.58 6.42 15.41
N TYR A 150 -3.70 7.05 16.18
CA TYR A 150 -3.71 7.05 17.65
C TYR A 150 -4.93 7.73 18.28
N LYS A 151 -5.62 8.63 17.55
CA LYS A 151 -6.91 9.21 17.98
C LYS A 151 -8.07 8.26 17.67
N VAL A 152 -8.02 7.58 16.52
CA VAL A 152 -9.04 6.60 16.14
C VAL A 152 -8.98 5.36 17.04
N PHE A 153 -7.76 4.91 17.36
CA PHE A 153 -7.48 3.78 18.23
C PHE A 153 -6.58 4.20 19.41
N PRO A 154 -7.15 4.80 20.46
CA PRO A 154 -6.38 5.23 21.63
C PRO A 154 -5.63 4.08 22.29
N GLY A 155 -4.38 4.33 22.69
CA GLY A 155 -3.50 3.31 23.29
C GLY A 155 -2.93 2.31 22.29
N MET A 156 -3.26 2.41 21.00
CA MET A 156 -2.76 1.50 19.97
C MET A 156 -1.60 2.10 19.16
N THR A 157 -0.72 1.23 18.69
CA THR A 157 0.29 1.54 17.68
C THR A 157 0.15 0.61 16.49
N CYS A 158 0.52 1.06 15.29
CA CYS A 158 0.46 0.23 14.10
C CYS A 158 1.83 0.05 13.44
N ASN A 159 2.05 -1.16 12.91
CA ASN A 159 3.13 -1.48 11.98
C ASN A 159 2.52 -2.04 10.69
N MET A 160 2.92 -1.47 9.55
CA MET A 160 2.52 -1.98 8.24
C MET A 160 3.49 -3.08 7.82
N ILE A 161 2.95 -4.15 7.25
CA ILE A 161 3.71 -5.31 6.83
C ILE A 161 3.89 -5.30 5.32
N THR A 162 5.13 -5.47 4.87
CA THR A 162 5.50 -5.42 3.46
C THR A 162 6.53 -6.49 3.09
N LEU A 163 6.86 -6.59 1.80
CA LEU A 163 7.79 -7.56 1.25
C LEU A 163 9.18 -7.45 1.90
N GLY A 164 9.73 -8.60 2.31
CA GLY A 164 11.05 -8.68 2.95
C GLY A 164 12.20 -8.12 2.10
N GLY A 165 12.11 -8.25 0.78
CA GLY A 165 13.13 -7.77 -0.17
C GLY A 165 13.42 -6.27 -0.08
N HIS A 166 12.42 -5.45 0.26
CA HIS A 166 12.59 -4.00 0.45
C HIS A 166 13.64 -3.68 1.53
N PHE A 167 13.82 -4.55 2.52
CA PHE A 167 14.76 -4.32 3.62
C PHE A 167 16.22 -4.65 3.28
N LEU A 168 16.48 -5.17 2.08
CA LEU A 168 17.82 -5.43 1.56
C LEU A 168 18.34 -4.27 0.68
N VAL A 169 17.47 -3.32 0.31
CA VAL A 169 17.82 -2.21 -0.57
C VAL A 169 18.36 -1.03 0.26
N PRO A 170 19.63 -0.60 0.04
CA PRO A 170 20.21 0.58 0.69
C PRO A 170 19.31 1.81 0.60
N PHE A 171 19.27 2.64 1.64
CA PHE A 171 18.46 3.86 1.80
C PHE A 171 16.93 3.66 1.76
N PHE A 172 16.43 2.87 0.82
CA PHE A 172 15.01 2.52 0.71
C PHE A 172 14.55 1.78 1.97
N ARG A 173 15.34 0.81 2.45
CA ARG A 173 15.06 0.10 3.71
C ARG A 173 14.86 1.06 4.88
N ASP A 174 15.65 2.13 4.95
CA ASP A 174 15.62 3.06 6.09
C ASP A 174 14.35 3.90 6.09
N LEU A 175 13.87 4.30 4.90
CA LEU A 175 12.58 4.97 4.78
C LEU A 175 11.42 4.05 5.20
N ILE A 176 11.41 2.80 4.71
CA ILE A 176 10.37 1.81 5.05
C ILE A 176 10.38 1.53 6.56
N LEU A 177 11.55 1.30 7.15
CA LEU A 177 11.72 1.09 8.59
C LEU A 177 11.24 2.31 9.39
N ALA A 178 11.60 3.53 8.95
CA ALA A 178 11.19 4.77 9.59
C ALA A 178 9.67 4.99 9.59
N LEU A 179 8.98 4.54 8.53
CA LEU A 179 7.53 4.52 8.45
C LEU A 179 6.89 3.43 9.32
N GLY A 180 7.68 2.60 10.00
CA GLY A 180 7.21 1.49 10.83
C GLY A 180 6.93 0.22 10.04
N GLY A 181 7.47 0.10 8.83
CA GLY A 181 7.40 -1.09 8.02
C GLY A 181 8.15 -2.27 8.63
N CYS A 182 7.56 -3.46 8.58
CA CYS A 182 8.20 -4.72 8.96
C CYS A 182 8.00 -5.80 7.88
N SER A 183 8.84 -6.84 7.93
CA SER A 183 8.79 -7.94 6.96
C SER A 183 7.51 -8.76 7.12
N SER A 184 6.99 -9.30 6.01
CA SER A 184 5.84 -10.21 5.97
C SER A 184 6.14 -11.65 6.40
N SER A 185 7.30 -11.89 6.98
CA SER A 185 7.69 -13.22 7.47
C SER A 185 6.89 -13.63 8.71
N LYS A 186 6.78 -14.95 8.92
CA LYS A 186 6.12 -15.52 10.10
C LYS A 186 6.77 -15.02 11.39
N GLU A 187 8.09 -14.98 11.42
CA GLU A 187 8.91 -14.56 12.56
C GLU A 187 8.61 -13.12 12.96
N SER A 188 8.55 -12.22 11.96
CA SER A 188 8.20 -10.81 12.13
C SER A 188 6.81 -10.64 12.74
N LEU A 189 5.81 -11.31 12.16
CA LEU A 189 4.44 -11.22 12.64
C LEU A 189 4.29 -11.76 14.07
N LEU A 190 4.88 -12.92 14.38
CA LEU A 190 4.85 -13.50 15.73
C LEU A 190 5.59 -12.61 16.74
N HIS A 191 6.69 -11.97 16.35
CA HIS A 191 7.39 -11.02 17.20
C HIS A 191 6.50 -9.83 17.57
N LEU A 192 5.86 -9.22 16.56
CA LEU A 192 4.99 -8.06 16.76
C LEU A 192 3.70 -8.39 17.54
N LEU A 193 3.20 -9.61 17.42
CA LEU A 193 1.98 -10.07 18.09
C LEU A 193 2.23 -10.65 19.50
N ASP A 194 3.49 -10.72 19.95
CA ASP A 194 3.84 -11.25 21.28
C ASP A 194 3.34 -10.33 22.41
N LEU A 195 2.28 -10.74 23.09
CA LEU A 195 1.69 -10.04 24.24
C LEU A 195 2.65 -9.87 25.42
N LYS A 196 3.72 -10.65 25.51
CA LYS A 196 4.76 -10.46 26.55
C LYS A 196 5.65 -9.25 26.26
N LYS A 197 5.73 -8.81 25.00
CA LYS A 197 6.59 -7.70 24.55
C LYS A 197 5.80 -6.43 24.28
N TYR A 198 4.59 -6.57 23.76
CA TYR A 198 3.79 -5.46 23.30
C TYR A 198 2.37 -5.54 23.83
N GLN A 199 1.80 -4.37 24.11
CA GLN A 199 0.38 -4.18 24.31
C GLN A 199 -0.10 -3.12 23.32
N GLY A 200 -1.33 -3.24 22.85
CA GLY A 200 -1.94 -2.32 21.91
C GLY A 200 -1.29 -2.32 20.51
N LYS A 201 -0.68 -3.43 20.09
CA LYS A 201 -0.02 -3.52 18.79
C LYS A 201 -1.00 -3.96 17.70
N CYS A 202 -1.19 -3.14 16.69
CA CYS A 202 -1.92 -3.48 15.47
C CYS A 202 -0.92 -3.81 14.35
N VAL A 203 -1.02 -4.99 13.78
CA VAL A 203 -0.14 -5.46 12.70
C VAL A 203 -0.94 -5.49 11.42
N ALA A 204 -0.70 -4.56 10.49
CA ALA A 204 -1.47 -4.40 9.27
C ALA A 204 -0.83 -5.15 8.10
N LEU A 205 -1.42 -6.29 7.73
CA LEU A 205 -0.97 -7.16 6.66
C LEU A 205 -1.92 -7.11 5.48
N ILE A 206 -1.38 -6.77 4.31
CA ILE A 206 -2.11 -6.90 3.03
C ILE A 206 -2.07 -8.36 2.59
N VAL A 207 -3.18 -9.09 2.77
CA VAL A 207 -3.19 -10.56 2.69
C VAL A 207 -3.00 -11.08 1.26
N GLY A 208 -3.65 -10.47 0.27
CA GLY A 208 -3.48 -10.86 -1.13
C GLY A 208 -2.08 -10.54 -1.68
N GLY A 209 -1.44 -9.51 -1.10
CA GLY A 209 -0.14 -9.00 -1.48
C GLY A 209 -0.12 -8.45 -2.91
N ALA A 210 1.08 -8.35 -3.49
CA ALA A 210 1.29 -7.81 -4.83
C ALA A 210 0.46 -8.54 -5.92
N ALA A 211 0.09 -9.81 -5.70
CA ALA A 211 -0.72 -10.58 -6.64
C ALA A 211 -2.09 -9.95 -6.92
N GLU A 212 -2.67 -9.20 -5.99
CA GLU A 212 -3.96 -8.51 -6.22
C GLU A 212 -3.82 -7.30 -7.14
N ALA A 213 -2.65 -6.67 -7.23
CA ALA A 213 -2.41 -5.53 -8.12
C ALA A 213 -2.73 -5.88 -9.58
N LEU A 214 -2.44 -7.13 -9.94
CA LEU A 214 -2.69 -7.70 -11.24
C LEU A 214 -4.19 -7.81 -11.59
N ASP A 215 -5.07 -7.91 -10.59
CA ASP A 215 -6.52 -7.99 -10.73
C ASP A 215 -7.23 -6.68 -10.34
N SER A 216 -6.47 -5.60 -10.09
CA SER A 216 -7.00 -4.31 -9.64
C SER A 216 -7.54 -3.49 -10.81
N HIS A 217 -8.84 -3.58 -11.07
CA HIS A 217 -9.54 -2.79 -12.09
C HIS A 217 -10.61 -1.89 -11.45
N PRO A 218 -10.85 -0.68 -11.99
CA PRO A 218 -11.87 0.23 -11.46
C PRO A 218 -13.24 -0.43 -11.37
N GLY A 219 -13.94 -0.20 -10.25
CA GLY A 219 -15.25 -0.78 -9.96
C GLY A 219 -15.24 -2.28 -9.63
N GLU A 220 -14.11 -2.97 -9.78
CA GLU A 220 -13.99 -4.40 -9.48
C GLU A 220 -13.35 -4.62 -8.11
N TYR A 221 -14.06 -5.37 -7.26
CA TYR A 221 -13.59 -5.72 -5.92
C TYR A 221 -13.23 -7.19 -5.88
N LYS A 222 -12.02 -7.50 -6.35
CA LYS A 222 -11.49 -8.86 -6.41
C LYS A 222 -10.29 -8.99 -5.46
N VAL A 223 -10.36 -9.96 -4.56
CA VAL A 223 -9.33 -10.20 -3.53
C VAL A 223 -8.82 -11.64 -3.62
N ILE A 224 -7.54 -11.85 -3.31
CA ILE A 224 -6.90 -13.16 -3.24
C ILE A 224 -6.86 -13.59 -1.78
N LEU A 225 -7.79 -14.47 -1.39
CA LEU A 225 -7.95 -14.94 -0.02
C LEU A 225 -8.14 -16.45 0.08
N SER A 226 -8.78 -17.12 -0.88
CA SER A 226 -9.15 -18.54 -0.81
C SER A 226 -7.97 -19.45 -0.47
N ARG A 227 -6.81 -19.16 -1.06
CA ARG A 227 -5.56 -19.91 -0.85
C ARG A 227 -4.62 -19.29 0.21
N ARG A 228 -4.93 -18.11 0.74
CA ARG A 228 -4.07 -17.36 1.67
C ARG A 228 -4.42 -17.72 3.11
N LYS A 229 -3.86 -18.82 3.63
CA LYS A 229 -4.15 -19.30 5.00
C LYS A 229 -3.05 -19.01 6.02
N GLY A 230 -1.91 -18.47 5.58
CA GLY A 230 -0.74 -18.22 6.44
C GLY A 230 -1.01 -17.21 7.57
N PHE A 231 -1.76 -16.14 7.29
CA PHE A 231 -2.09 -15.13 8.30
C PHE A 231 -2.98 -15.70 9.41
N VAL A 232 -3.89 -16.62 9.08
CA VAL A 232 -4.72 -17.34 10.05
C VAL A 232 -3.86 -18.21 10.95
N ARG A 233 -2.92 -18.98 10.38
CA ARG A 233 -1.96 -19.77 11.17
C ARG A 233 -1.18 -18.89 12.16
N VAL A 234 -0.70 -17.73 11.72
CA VAL A 234 0.02 -16.78 12.59
C VAL A 234 -0.86 -16.21 13.70
N ALA A 235 -2.10 -15.85 13.39
CA ALA A 235 -3.06 -15.38 14.40
C ALA A 235 -3.34 -16.46 15.45
N MET A 236 -3.57 -17.71 15.03
CA MET A 236 -3.76 -18.84 15.95
C MET A 236 -2.52 -19.11 16.80
N MET A 237 -1.31 -19.07 16.23
CA MET A 237 -0.08 -19.27 16.99
C MET A 237 0.17 -18.18 18.05
N SER A 238 -0.15 -16.93 17.72
CA SER A 238 0.00 -15.81 18.66
C SER A 238 -1.15 -15.72 19.66
N GLY A 239 -2.35 -16.14 19.27
CA GLY A 239 -3.60 -15.86 19.98
C GLY A 239 -4.16 -14.47 19.70
N ALA A 240 -3.60 -13.73 18.73
CA ALA A 240 -4.04 -12.38 18.40
C ALA A 240 -5.34 -12.41 17.59
N PRO A 241 -6.39 -11.64 17.98
CA PRO A 241 -7.60 -11.55 17.19
C PRO A 241 -7.34 -11.07 15.76
N LEU A 242 -8.05 -11.68 14.81
CA LEU A 242 -8.05 -11.29 13.41
C LEU A 242 -9.05 -10.16 13.18
N VAL A 243 -8.65 -9.11 12.48
CA VAL A 243 -9.54 -7.97 12.19
C VAL A 243 -9.66 -7.81 10.68
N PRO A 244 -10.85 -7.99 10.07
CA PRO A 244 -11.03 -7.71 8.66
C PRO A 244 -10.93 -6.19 8.43
N VAL A 245 -10.09 -5.77 7.50
CA VAL A 245 -9.94 -4.37 7.12
C VAL A 245 -10.15 -4.24 5.62
N PHE A 246 -11.01 -3.32 5.21
CA PHE A 246 -11.38 -3.14 3.80
C PHE A 246 -11.21 -1.69 3.34
N SER A 247 -10.54 -1.46 2.21
CA SER A 247 -10.33 -0.13 1.61
C SER A 247 -11.20 0.05 0.37
N PHE A 248 -12.32 0.76 0.53
CA PHE A 248 -13.22 1.11 -0.57
C PHE A 248 -12.62 2.23 -1.43
N GLY A 249 -12.74 2.14 -2.75
CA GLY A 249 -12.17 3.08 -3.72
C GLY A 249 -10.71 2.80 -4.12
N GLU A 250 -10.06 1.83 -3.47
CA GLU A 250 -8.67 1.45 -3.76
C GLU A 250 -8.45 0.99 -5.23
N PRO A 251 -9.33 0.19 -5.85
CA PRO A 251 -9.16 -0.19 -7.26
C PRO A 251 -9.31 0.98 -8.25
N ASP A 252 -9.98 2.07 -7.84
CA ASP A 252 -10.36 3.18 -8.71
C ASP A 252 -9.23 4.22 -8.90
N VAL A 253 -8.10 4.07 -8.20
CA VAL A 253 -6.99 5.03 -8.28
C VAL A 253 -6.12 4.83 -9.53
N PHE A 254 -6.29 3.74 -10.26
CA PHE A 254 -5.61 3.47 -11.53
C PHE A 254 -6.54 2.73 -12.50
N ARG A 255 -6.22 2.80 -13.79
CA ARG A 255 -6.95 2.17 -14.90
C ARG A 255 -5.98 1.32 -15.73
N PRO A 256 -5.36 0.26 -15.15
CA PRO A 256 -4.38 -0.53 -15.87
C PRO A 256 -4.96 -1.17 -17.15
N LEU A 257 -4.08 -1.60 -18.04
CA LEU A 257 -4.50 -2.31 -19.25
C LEU A 257 -5.23 -3.61 -18.89
N ASN A 258 -6.27 -3.92 -19.67
CA ASN A 258 -6.97 -5.19 -19.58
C ASN A 258 -5.98 -6.35 -19.80
N ASN A 259 -5.92 -7.25 -18.84
CA ASN A 259 -5.01 -8.38 -18.78
C ASN A 259 -5.77 -9.66 -18.36
N PRO A 260 -6.66 -10.18 -19.21
CA PRO A 260 -7.46 -11.37 -18.87
C PRO A 260 -6.55 -12.58 -18.62
N LYS A 261 -7.02 -13.56 -17.83
CA LYS A 261 -6.19 -14.65 -17.29
C LYS A 261 -5.47 -15.48 -18.35
N ASP A 262 -6.08 -15.59 -19.53
CA ASP A 262 -5.61 -16.34 -20.68
C ASP A 262 -4.62 -15.57 -21.57
N SER A 263 -4.50 -14.24 -21.39
CA SER A 263 -3.63 -13.37 -22.20
C SER A 263 -2.13 -13.62 -22.02
N LEU A 264 -1.35 -13.33 -23.07
CA LEU A 264 0.12 -13.36 -23.02
C LEU A 264 0.68 -12.36 -22.01
N LEU A 265 0.08 -11.15 -21.94
CA LEU A 265 0.45 -10.13 -20.96
C LEU A 265 0.33 -10.67 -19.55
N ARG A 266 -0.81 -11.27 -19.18
CA ARG A 266 -1.00 -11.88 -17.86
C ARG A 266 0.07 -12.94 -17.57
N ARG A 267 0.32 -13.86 -18.49
CA ARG A 267 1.30 -14.94 -18.29
C ARG A 267 2.71 -14.39 -18.03
N LEU A 268 3.11 -13.36 -18.74
CA LEU A 268 4.39 -12.68 -18.51
C LEU A 268 4.43 -12.00 -17.14
N GLN A 269 3.36 -11.28 -16.78
CA GLN A 269 3.27 -10.59 -15.49
C GLN A 269 3.35 -11.56 -14.31
N GLU A 270 2.61 -12.67 -14.38
CA GLU A 270 2.61 -13.73 -13.37
C GLU A 270 3.99 -14.36 -13.23
N LYS A 271 4.66 -14.69 -14.36
CA LYS A 271 6.01 -15.26 -14.35
C LYS A 271 7.03 -14.33 -13.67
N ILE A 272 7.00 -13.04 -13.97
CA ILE A 272 7.90 -12.06 -13.33
C ILE A 272 7.60 -11.94 -11.83
N ARG A 273 6.32 -11.94 -11.45
CA ARG A 273 5.90 -11.89 -10.04
C ARG A 273 6.32 -13.13 -9.27
N GLU A 274 6.24 -14.30 -9.85
CA GLU A 274 6.69 -15.55 -9.22
C GLU A 274 8.21 -15.55 -8.96
N ILE A 275 8.98 -14.92 -9.84
CA ILE A 275 10.45 -14.83 -9.72
C ILE A 275 10.85 -13.75 -8.70
N THR A 276 10.23 -12.58 -8.77
CA THR A 276 10.70 -11.38 -8.06
C THR A 276 9.86 -11.00 -6.84
N GLY A 277 8.64 -11.53 -6.72
CA GLY A 277 7.64 -11.09 -5.75
C GLY A 277 6.93 -9.78 -6.12
N ILE A 278 7.37 -9.09 -7.18
CA ILE A 278 6.83 -7.81 -7.64
C ILE A 278 5.85 -8.06 -8.79
N SER A 279 4.66 -7.46 -8.75
CA SER A 279 3.71 -7.51 -9.87
C SER A 279 4.02 -6.42 -10.89
N PRO A 280 4.60 -6.74 -12.07
CA PRO A 280 4.87 -5.71 -13.06
C PRO A 280 3.56 -5.31 -13.73
N MET A 281 3.00 -4.19 -13.32
CA MET A 281 1.86 -3.58 -13.99
C MET A 281 2.19 -2.15 -14.36
N PHE A 282 1.64 -1.70 -15.48
CA PHE A 282 1.77 -0.30 -15.86
C PHE A 282 0.60 0.48 -15.26
N PRO A 283 0.84 1.33 -14.23
CA PRO A 283 -0.22 2.06 -13.58
C PRO A 283 -0.65 3.23 -14.46
N ILE A 284 -1.77 3.09 -15.16
CA ILE A 284 -2.31 4.18 -15.98
C ILE A 284 -3.24 5.01 -15.12
N GLY A 285 -2.82 6.23 -14.81
CA GLY A 285 -3.64 7.24 -14.14
C GLY A 285 -3.73 8.51 -14.97
N ARG A 286 -3.10 9.58 -14.49
CA ARG A 286 -3.04 10.91 -15.10
C ARG A 286 -1.60 11.45 -15.13
N GLY A 287 -1.42 12.57 -15.79
CA GLY A 287 -0.15 13.30 -15.81
C GLY A 287 0.01 14.21 -14.61
N ILE A 288 1.22 14.75 -14.45
CA ILE A 288 1.50 15.81 -13.46
C ILE A 288 0.73 17.07 -13.86
N PHE A 289 0.81 17.47 -15.14
CA PHE A 289 0.24 18.71 -15.68
C PHE A 289 -1.02 18.52 -16.56
N GLN A 290 -1.47 17.27 -16.77
CA GLN A 290 -2.69 16.96 -17.54
C GLN A 290 -3.44 15.75 -16.92
N TYR A 291 -4.70 15.53 -17.34
CA TYR A 291 -5.63 14.58 -16.73
C TYR A 291 -5.95 13.33 -17.57
N THR A 292 -5.39 13.21 -18.77
CA THR A 292 -5.70 12.14 -19.72
C THR A 292 -4.94 10.85 -19.46
N PHE A 293 -3.60 10.90 -19.33
CA PHE A 293 -2.75 9.71 -19.20
C PHE A 293 -1.49 9.97 -18.38
N GLY A 294 -0.85 8.92 -17.84
CA GLY A 294 0.42 9.03 -17.10
C GLY A 294 0.47 8.07 -15.93
N VAL A 295 1.52 8.18 -15.13
CA VAL A 295 1.76 7.28 -13.99
C VAL A 295 1.23 7.82 -12.66
N VAL A 296 0.77 9.09 -12.61
CA VAL A 296 0.24 9.65 -11.36
C VAL A 296 -1.15 9.06 -11.11
N PRO A 297 -1.45 8.55 -9.91
CA PRO A 297 -2.77 8.00 -9.58
C PRO A 297 -3.92 8.95 -9.91
N LEU A 298 -5.11 8.42 -10.18
CA LEU A 298 -6.33 9.20 -10.29
C LEU A 298 -6.74 9.74 -8.91
N ARG A 299 -7.42 10.88 -8.91
CA ARG A 299 -7.96 11.48 -7.68
C ARG A 299 -9.31 10.84 -7.37
N SER A 300 -9.28 9.70 -6.70
CA SER A 300 -10.46 8.98 -6.20
C SER A 300 -10.45 8.92 -4.66
N PRO A 301 -11.60 9.09 -3.98
CA PRO A 301 -11.72 8.87 -2.54
C PRO A 301 -11.36 7.43 -2.14
N ILE A 302 -10.61 7.27 -1.05
CA ILE A 302 -10.35 5.96 -0.45
C ILE A 302 -10.84 5.96 1.01
N THR A 303 -11.66 4.98 1.39
CA THR A 303 -12.07 4.82 2.80
C THR A 303 -11.68 3.44 3.31
N THR A 304 -10.76 3.40 4.27
CA THR A 304 -10.32 2.19 4.96
C THR A 304 -11.17 1.98 6.20
N VAL A 305 -11.93 0.89 6.22
CA VAL A 305 -12.81 0.48 7.31
C VAL A 305 -12.19 -0.68 8.05
N VAL A 306 -12.01 -0.52 9.37
CA VAL A 306 -11.55 -1.56 10.29
C VAL A 306 -12.76 -2.21 10.94
N GLY A 307 -12.96 -3.49 10.63
CA GLY A 307 -14.08 -4.28 11.11
C GLY A 307 -13.97 -4.72 12.57
N THR A 308 -14.94 -5.54 12.99
CA THR A 308 -14.98 -6.09 14.36
C THR A 308 -13.92 -7.18 14.54
N PRO A 309 -13.16 -7.19 15.66
CA PRO A 309 -12.18 -8.23 15.91
C PRO A 309 -12.83 -9.61 16.05
N MET A 310 -12.22 -10.61 15.42
CA MET A 310 -12.55 -12.02 15.52
C MET A 310 -11.54 -12.70 16.47
N PRO A 311 -11.95 -13.06 17.70
CA PRO A 311 -11.11 -13.83 18.59
C PRO A 311 -10.69 -15.15 17.96
N VAL A 312 -9.46 -15.56 18.24
CA VAL A 312 -8.93 -16.87 17.81
C VAL A 312 -8.39 -17.60 19.03
N GLN A 313 -8.59 -18.91 19.08
CA GLN A 313 -8.01 -19.72 20.13
C GLN A 313 -6.52 -19.91 19.85
N LYS A 314 -5.70 -19.68 20.87
CA LYS A 314 -4.25 -19.87 20.74
C LYS A 314 -3.93 -21.36 20.58
N ASN A 315 -3.25 -21.69 19.49
CA ASN A 315 -2.71 -23.02 19.21
C ASN A 315 -1.37 -22.88 18.50
N LEU A 316 -0.29 -23.40 19.10
CA LEU A 316 1.07 -23.31 18.56
C LEU A 316 1.27 -24.18 17.31
N GLU A 317 0.48 -25.26 17.18
CA GLU A 317 0.54 -26.22 16.08
C GLU A 317 -0.87 -26.44 15.52
N PRO A 318 -1.46 -25.43 14.84
CA PRO A 318 -2.81 -25.54 14.32
C PRO A 318 -2.86 -26.54 13.15
N THR A 319 -3.78 -27.50 13.27
CA THR A 319 -4.06 -28.47 12.20
C THR A 319 -4.65 -27.77 10.97
N PRO A 320 -4.47 -28.30 9.75
CA PRO A 320 -5.09 -27.74 8.55
C PRO A 320 -6.60 -27.51 8.68
N GLU A 321 -7.32 -28.43 9.31
CA GLU A 321 -8.77 -28.37 9.48
C GLU A 321 -9.19 -27.21 10.39
N GLN A 322 -8.44 -26.98 11.49
CA GLN A 322 -8.68 -25.83 12.36
C GLN A 322 -8.40 -24.50 11.64
N VAL A 323 -7.32 -24.45 10.85
CA VAL A 323 -6.98 -23.26 10.06
C VAL A 323 -8.09 -22.98 9.04
N ASP A 324 -8.62 -24.01 8.41
CA ASP A 324 -9.67 -23.90 7.40
C ASP A 324 -10.99 -23.43 8.01
N ALA A 325 -11.35 -23.92 9.20
CA ALA A 325 -12.53 -23.46 9.92
C ALA A 325 -12.42 -21.96 10.30
N VAL A 326 -11.28 -21.53 10.84
CA VAL A 326 -11.05 -20.12 11.20
C VAL A 326 -10.99 -19.23 9.95
N HIS A 327 -10.39 -19.72 8.87
CA HIS A 327 -10.33 -19.01 7.59
C HIS A 327 -11.71 -18.84 6.95
N ALA A 328 -12.57 -19.87 7.02
CA ALA A 328 -13.94 -19.81 6.52
C ALA A 328 -14.78 -18.77 7.29
N GLU A 329 -14.69 -18.76 8.62
CA GLU A 329 -15.36 -17.76 9.45
C GLU A 329 -14.81 -16.34 9.19
N PHE A 330 -13.49 -16.18 9.07
CA PHE A 330 -12.89 -14.90 8.70
C PHE A 330 -13.39 -14.40 7.34
N THR A 331 -13.45 -15.30 6.35
CA THR A 331 -13.93 -15.00 4.99
C THR A 331 -15.38 -14.54 5.02
N LYS A 332 -16.24 -15.22 5.78
CA LYS A 332 -17.64 -14.82 5.98
C LYS A 332 -17.72 -13.40 6.56
N ARG A 333 -16.97 -13.09 7.63
CA ARG A 333 -16.95 -11.76 8.25
C ARG A 333 -16.42 -10.67 7.33
N LEU A 334 -15.46 -10.97 6.47
CA LEU A 334 -14.95 -10.03 5.46
C LEU A 334 -16.05 -9.68 4.45
N VAL A 335 -16.79 -10.68 3.97
CA VAL A 335 -17.93 -10.47 3.06
C VAL A 335 -19.03 -9.65 3.75
N GLU A 336 -19.37 -9.99 5.00
CA GLU A 336 -20.36 -9.23 5.77
C GLU A 336 -19.94 -7.76 5.98
N LEU A 337 -18.66 -7.50 6.30
CA LEU A 337 -18.12 -6.15 6.39
C LEU A 337 -18.27 -5.42 5.06
N PHE A 338 -17.91 -6.08 3.95
CA PHE A 338 -18.02 -5.49 2.62
C PHE A 338 -19.46 -5.13 2.27
N ASP A 339 -20.39 -6.07 2.42
CA ASP A 339 -21.79 -5.90 2.03
C ASP A 339 -22.51 -4.87 2.91
N LYS A 340 -22.16 -4.79 4.19
CA LYS A 340 -22.71 -3.80 5.11
C LYS A 340 -22.24 -2.38 4.77
N GLU A 341 -20.98 -2.21 4.37
CA GLU A 341 -20.35 -0.91 4.25
C GLU A 341 -20.34 -0.34 2.81
N LYS A 342 -20.45 -1.19 1.78
CA LYS A 342 -20.30 -0.75 0.37
C LYS A 342 -21.26 0.37 -0.03
N ALA A 343 -22.47 0.41 0.52
CA ALA A 343 -23.46 1.46 0.21
C ALA A 343 -23.03 2.85 0.67
N ASN A 344 -22.15 2.94 1.68
CA ASN A 344 -21.66 4.21 2.23
C ASN A 344 -20.61 4.87 1.33
N TYR A 345 -19.91 4.07 0.51
CA TYR A 345 -18.68 4.51 -0.16
C TYR A 345 -18.70 4.30 -1.68
N LEU A 346 -19.55 3.41 -2.19
CA LEU A 346 -19.62 3.08 -3.62
C LEU A 346 -20.94 3.62 -4.23
N PRO A 347 -20.87 4.54 -5.21
CA PRO A 347 -22.07 5.03 -5.90
C PRO A 347 -22.89 3.90 -6.53
N ASN A 348 -22.23 2.91 -7.13
CA ASN A 348 -22.85 1.78 -7.83
C ASN A 348 -22.91 0.50 -6.98
N HIS A 349 -23.02 0.63 -5.65
CA HIS A 349 -22.94 -0.49 -4.70
C HIS A 349 -23.89 -1.67 -4.98
N LYS A 350 -25.01 -1.46 -5.69
CA LYS A 350 -25.98 -2.52 -6.05
C LYS A 350 -25.41 -3.53 -7.03
N ASP A 351 -24.57 -3.07 -7.96
CA ASP A 351 -23.97 -3.90 -9.01
C ASP A 351 -22.59 -4.45 -8.60
N VAL A 352 -22.07 -3.96 -7.48
CA VAL A 352 -20.75 -4.34 -6.97
C VAL A 352 -20.86 -5.49 -5.96
N ARG A 353 -20.04 -6.53 -6.19
CA ARG A 353 -19.88 -7.68 -5.30
C ARG A 353 -18.41 -7.92 -5.02
N LEU A 354 -18.10 -8.40 -3.83
CA LEU A 354 -16.77 -8.88 -3.48
C LEU A 354 -16.54 -10.25 -4.10
N VAL A 355 -15.52 -10.35 -4.95
CA VAL A 355 -15.10 -11.61 -5.57
C VAL A 355 -13.87 -12.12 -4.84
N ILE A 356 -13.99 -13.31 -4.26
CA ILE A 356 -12.92 -13.95 -3.51
C ILE A 356 -12.26 -15.02 -4.40
N THR A 357 -10.94 -14.96 -4.52
CA THR A 357 -10.12 -15.87 -5.36
C THR A 357 -8.99 -16.55 -4.63
#